data_AF-U1NMF5-F1
#
_entry.id   AF-U1NMF5-F1
#
_cell.length_a   1.000
_cell.length_b   1.000
_cell.length_c   1.000
_cell.angle_alpha   90.00
_cell.angle_beta   90.00
_cell.angle_gamma   90.00
#
_symmetry.space_group_name_H-M   'P 1'
#
loop_
_entity.id
_entity.type
_entity.pdbx_description
1 polymer ?
#
loop_
_entity_poly.entity_id
_entity_poly.type
_entity_poly.pdbx_seq_one_letter_code
_entity_poly.pdbx_strand_id
1 'polypeptide(L)'
;MSVQDKQDAIVEYQKEAAEKKSVFDSYVENFQESLSEKQETEHLEAAFEEFRTDIITQVGSFEEYAHSFNAAVDEQHQAIEALQSAIEDVESTMREYSTLFEADVTEKQDISSFLVAVEEFNAEIEAARDTFDAFGSEFDAGVEQIQDISQLQTAIEELEEEFTRVSDVFGQYRIVFAEDVESLNSEIIDKQDEFSITRDTFVEYRQRFDDELVAPMLASIDDVESAMQIMQDEFRETERNFEIYKTEFYGRQEASTESQGQAESAEDVESSEETEEKSSLETDFAENSESQGEISTESEETEKTEPSTETEEGEEAEQSAEIESVEVGEVSTLIEEETDENEAEDMVRCQICGEQYQAITEPHLQTHDMSVQEYREEFGEDVPLRP
;
A
#
# COMPACT_ATOMS: atom_id res chain seq x y z
N MET A 1 97.67 146.94 96.79
CA MET A 1 97.63 145.49 96.93
C MET A 1 98.99 145.00 97.39
N SER A 2 99.02 144.21 98.46
CA SER A 2 100.23 143.58 98.97
C SER A 2 100.67 142.40 98.08
N VAL A 3 101.81 141.79 98.40
CA VAL A 3 102.27 140.57 97.70
C VAL A 3 101.38 139.36 98.04
N GLN A 4 100.77 139.34 99.24
CA GLN A 4 99.82 138.29 99.64
C GLN A 4 98.53 138.35 98.82
N ASP A 5 97.96 139.55 98.61
CA ASP A 5 96.75 139.74 97.77
C ASP A 5 96.92 139.14 96.36
N LYS A 6 98.15 139.14 95.83
CA LYS A 6 98.49 138.54 94.53
C LYS A 6 98.70 137.02 94.59
N GLN A 7 99.16 136.48 95.72
CA GLN A 7 99.28 135.03 95.90
C GLN A 7 97.89 134.40 96.07
N ASP A 8 97.02 135.01 96.88
CA ASP A 8 95.65 134.54 97.08
C ASP A 8 94.86 134.56 95.75
N ALA A 9 94.98 135.64 94.96
CA ALA A 9 94.37 135.73 93.63
C ALA A 9 94.88 134.67 92.63
N ILE A 10 96.14 134.21 92.75
CA ILE A 10 96.67 133.14 91.90
C ILE A 10 96.14 131.76 92.33
N VAL A 11 96.02 131.51 93.64
CA VAL A 11 95.43 130.27 94.18
C VAL A 11 93.96 130.17 93.80
N GLU A 12 93.22 131.28 93.87
CA GLU A 12 91.81 131.33 93.46
C GLU A 12 91.63 131.12 91.95
N TYR A 13 92.50 131.71 91.11
CA TYR A 13 92.53 131.41 89.67
C TYR A 13 92.85 129.96 89.34
N GLN A 14 93.76 129.31 90.10
CA GLN A 14 94.07 127.90 89.93
C GLN A 14 92.90 127.00 90.35
N LYS A 15 92.15 127.40 91.39
CA LYS A 15 90.93 126.70 91.80
C LYS A 15 89.82 126.81 90.76
N GLU A 16 89.54 128.02 90.26
CA GLU A 16 88.59 128.21 89.15
C GLU A 16 88.99 127.40 87.90
N ALA A 17 90.27 127.35 87.57
CA ALA A 17 90.76 126.59 86.42
C ALA A 17 90.58 125.07 86.60
N ALA A 18 90.77 124.56 87.82
CA ALA A 18 90.52 123.16 88.15
C ALA A 18 89.02 122.82 88.12
N GLU A 19 88.15 123.68 88.66
CA GLU A 19 86.70 123.51 88.60
C GLU A 19 86.19 123.57 87.15
N LYS A 20 86.63 124.54 86.34
CA LYS A 20 86.28 124.62 84.91
C LYS A 20 86.80 123.41 84.11
N LYS A 21 87.96 122.86 84.46
CA LYS A 21 88.45 121.61 83.86
C LYS A 21 87.57 120.42 84.24
N SER A 22 87.20 120.27 85.52
CA SER A 22 86.31 119.19 85.97
C SER A 22 84.94 119.25 85.29
N VAL A 23 84.37 120.44 85.09
CA VAL A 23 83.13 120.63 84.33
C VAL A 23 83.32 120.25 82.86
N PHE A 24 84.47 120.57 82.24
CA PHE A 24 84.76 120.20 80.86
C PHE A 24 84.96 118.69 80.68
N ASP A 25 85.71 118.04 81.57
CA ASP A 25 85.94 116.59 81.54
C ASP A 25 84.62 115.83 81.71
N SER A 26 83.74 116.28 82.63
CA SER A 26 82.37 115.75 82.77
C SER A 26 81.48 115.99 81.54
N TYR A 27 81.68 117.10 80.82
CA TYR A 27 80.97 117.38 79.56
C TYR A 27 81.45 116.45 78.43
N VAL A 28 82.74 116.08 78.42
CA VAL A 28 83.31 115.13 77.46
C VAL A 28 82.82 113.71 77.73
N GLU A 29 82.74 113.26 78.99
CA GLU A 29 82.19 111.95 79.35
C GLU A 29 80.71 111.83 78.94
N ASN A 30 79.86 112.79 79.31
CA ASN A 30 78.44 112.81 78.88
C ASN A 30 78.29 112.86 77.34
N PHE A 31 79.22 113.51 76.62
CA PHE A 31 79.21 113.56 75.17
C PHE A 31 79.61 112.23 74.53
N GLN A 32 80.53 111.46 75.14
CA GLN A 32 80.86 110.11 74.71
C GLN A 32 79.71 109.11 75.00
N GLU A 33 79.04 109.25 76.14
CA GLU A 33 77.85 108.45 76.49
C GLU A 33 76.70 108.71 75.49
N SER A 34 76.39 109.97 75.18
CA SER A 34 75.37 110.34 74.19
C SER A 34 75.76 109.98 72.74
N LEU A 35 77.05 109.84 72.42
CA LEU A 35 77.49 109.28 71.14
C LEU A 35 77.32 107.76 71.07
N SER A 36 77.45 107.07 72.19
CA SER A 36 77.24 105.62 72.30
C SER A 36 75.76 105.27 72.10
N GLU A 37 74.87 106.04 72.72
CA GLU A 37 73.40 105.95 72.56
C GLU A 37 72.94 106.25 71.11
N LYS A 38 73.73 107.01 70.34
CA LYS A 38 73.44 107.31 68.93
C LYS A 38 74.06 106.33 67.92
N GLN A 39 74.75 105.29 68.37
CA GLN A 39 75.14 104.17 67.51
C GLN A 39 73.99 103.17 67.24
N GLU A 40 72.78 103.42 67.78
CA GLU A 40 71.56 102.67 67.44
C GLU A 40 71.11 102.79 65.96
N THR A 41 71.84 103.52 65.11
CA THR A 41 71.66 103.43 63.65
C THR A 41 71.85 102.01 63.11
N GLU A 42 72.72 101.21 63.73
CA GLU A 42 72.90 99.79 63.35
C GLU A 42 71.65 98.94 63.64
N HIS A 43 70.89 99.27 64.70
CA HIS A 43 69.60 98.61 64.99
C HIS A 43 68.51 98.99 63.99
N LEU A 44 68.51 100.22 63.49
CA LEU A 44 67.52 100.70 62.53
C LEU A 44 67.83 100.17 61.11
N GLU A 45 69.10 100.02 60.75
CA GLU A 45 69.55 99.33 59.53
C GLU A 45 69.23 97.83 59.58
N ALA A 46 69.49 97.17 60.73
CA ALA A 46 69.09 95.78 60.95
C ALA A 46 67.57 95.58 60.85
N ALA A 47 66.76 96.44 61.47
CA ALA A 47 65.30 96.38 61.38
C ALA A 47 64.78 96.66 59.95
N PHE A 48 65.48 97.47 59.15
CA PHE A 48 65.13 97.67 57.74
C PHE A 48 65.47 96.46 56.87
N GLU A 49 66.60 95.79 57.10
CA GLU A 49 66.93 94.55 56.38
C GLU A 49 66.09 93.36 56.87
N GLU A 50 65.66 93.33 58.14
CA GLU A 50 64.64 92.39 58.64
C GLU A 50 63.29 92.64 57.95
N PHE A 51 62.77 93.87 57.96
CA PHE A 51 61.53 94.22 57.27
C PHE A 51 61.59 93.99 55.75
N ARG A 52 62.75 94.20 55.13
CA ARG A 52 62.99 93.88 53.72
C ARG A 52 62.99 92.38 53.48
N THR A 53 63.57 91.60 54.39
CA THR A 53 63.54 90.13 54.36
C THR A 53 62.11 89.61 54.54
N ASP A 54 61.33 90.20 55.45
CA ASP A 54 59.91 89.91 55.64
C ASP A 54 59.10 90.23 54.39
N ILE A 55 59.30 91.40 53.75
CA ILE A 55 58.65 91.73 52.47
C ILE A 55 59.03 90.71 51.39
N ILE A 56 60.30 90.35 51.26
CA ILE A 56 60.74 89.36 50.25
C ILE A 56 60.12 87.98 50.51
N THR A 57 60.01 87.58 51.79
CA THR A 57 59.40 86.31 52.21
C THR A 57 57.88 86.33 51.99
N GLN A 58 57.22 87.44 52.30
CA GLN A 58 55.80 87.65 52.06
C GLN A 58 55.48 87.66 50.55
N VAL A 59 56.29 88.34 49.73
CA VAL A 59 56.16 88.33 48.27
C VAL A 59 56.38 86.93 47.71
N GLY A 60 57.44 86.23 48.14
CA GLY A 60 57.71 84.86 47.70
C GLY A 60 56.58 83.88 48.05
N SER A 61 56.01 83.97 49.25
CA SER A 61 54.83 83.15 49.63
C SER A 61 53.56 83.52 48.87
N PHE A 62 53.37 84.78 48.47
CA PHE A 62 52.29 85.17 47.56
C PHE A 62 52.51 84.67 46.13
N GLU A 63 53.75 84.65 45.62
CA GLU A 63 54.09 84.08 44.32
C GLU A 63 53.91 82.55 44.32
N GLU A 64 54.30 81.86 45.39
CA GLU A 64 54.09 80.41 45.57
C GLU A 64 52.59 80.07 45.72
N TYR A 65 51.82 80.90 46.44
CA TYR A 65 50.35 80.79 46.47
C TYR A 65 49.74 81.03 45.08
N ALA A 66 50.18 82.05 44.34
CA ALA A 66 49.68 82.32 43.00
C ALA A 66 50.01 81.18 42.01
N HIS A 67 51.20 80.60 42.10
CA HIS A 67 51.58 79.43 41.30
C HIS A 67 50.75 78.19 41.65
N SER A 68 50.57 77.88 42.93
CA SER A 68 49.74 76.73 43.35
C SER A 68 48.25 76.93 43.06
N PHE A 69 47.73 78.15 43.16
CA PHE A 69 46.38 78.51 42.74
C PHE A 69 46.18 78.35 41.23
N ASN A 70 47.10 78.87 40.41
CA ASN A 70 47.02 78.69 38.96
C ASN A 70 47.12 77.22 38.56
N ALA A 71 48.02 76.44 39.19
CA ALA A 71 48.12 75.00 38.95
C ALA A 71 46.82 74.26 39.30
N ALA A 72 46.16 74.62 40.41
CA ALA A 72 44.86 74.04 40.78
C ALA A 72 43.72 74.46 39.83
N VAL A 73 43.74 75.69 39.30
CA VAL A 73 42.80 76.15 38.27
C VAL A 73 43.02 75.41 36.95
N ASP A 74 44.28 75.19 36.54
CA ASP A 74 44.63 74.43 35.33
C ASP A 74 44.24 72.95 35.47
N GLU A 75 44.47 72.33 36.64
CA GLU A 75 44.00 70.98 36.97
C GLU A 75 42.47 70.91 36.92
N GLN A 76 41.77 71.92 37.44
CA GLN A 76 40.30 71.95 37.44
C GLN A 76 39.73 72.23 36.03
N HIS A 77 40.40 73.00 35.18
CA HIS A 77 40.04 73.11 33.76
C HIS A 77 40.23 71.79 33.03
N GLN A 78 41.37 71.10 33.20
CA GLN A 78 41.61 69.77 32.62
C GLN A 78 40.55 68.75 33.10
N ALA A 79 40.14 68.81 34.35
CA ALA A 79 39.07 67.97 34.89
C ALA A 79 37.68 68.28 34.27
N ILE A 80 37.40 69.55 33.98
CA ILE A 80 36.17 69.97 33.29
C ILE A 80 36.18 69.54 31.82
N GLU A 81 37.30 69.70 31.11
CA GLU A 81 37.48 69.24 29.73
C GLU A 81 37.34 67.72 29.62
N ALA A 82 37.97 66.96 30.53
CA ALA A 82 37.83 65.50 30.60
C ALA A 82 36.38 65.07 30.88
N LEU A 83 35.65 65.80 31.76
CA LEU A 83 34.25 65.52 32.05
C LEU A 83 33.33 65.87 30.87
N GLN A 84 33.61 66.93 30.12
CA GLN A 84 32.90 67.26 28.88
C GLN A 84 33.11 66.19 27.81
N SER A 85 34.36 65.76 27.57
CA SER A 85 34.67 64.66 26.66
C SER A 85 33.93 63.37 27.05
N ALA A 86 33.91 63.03 28.35
CA ALA A 86 33.20 61.84 28.84
C ALA A 86 31.67 61.93 28.67
N ILE A 87 31.08 63.13 28.73
CA ILE A 87 29.65 63.33 28.42
C ILE A 87 29.42 63.16 26.92
N GLU A 88 30.28 63.71 26.05
CA GLU A 88 30.16 63.56 24.59
C GLU A 88 30.27 62.08 24.16
N ASP A 89 31.18 61.30 24.78
CA ASP A 89 31.31 59.85 24.56
C ASP A 89 30.05 59.07 25.00
N VAL A 90 29.48 59.42 26.17
CA VAL A 90 28.23 58.82 26.67
C VAL A 90 27.05 59.18 25.77
N GLU A 91 26.96 60.42 25.27
CA GLU A 91 25.92 60.79 24.31
C GLU A 91 26.11 60.10 22.95
N SER A 92 27.34 59.88 22.48
CA SER A 92 27.59 59.12 21.24
C SER A 92 27.10 57.68 21.37
N THR A 93 27.53 56.99 22.44
CA THR A 93 27.13 55.60 22.71
C THR A 93 25.63 55.46 22.96
N MET A 94 24.96 56.43 23.58
CA MET A 94 23.50 56.45 23.68
C MET A 94 22.79 56.65 22.34
N ARG A 95 23.32 57.49 21.44
CA ARG A 95 22.76 57.65 20.08
C ARG A 95 22.94 56.39 19.25
N GLU A 96 24.12 55.76 19.31
CA GLU A 96 24.39 54.47 18.66
C GLU A 96 23.43 53.37 19.17
N TYR A 97 23.26 53.24 20.49
CA TYR A 97 22.29 52.32 21.08
C TYR A 97 20.84 52.61 20.64
N SER A 98 20.44 53.89 20.59
CA SER A 98 19.11 54.28 20.11
C SER A 98 18.89 53.90 18.65
N THR A 99 19.89 54.09 17.78
CA THR A 99 19.81 53.70 16.36
C THR A 99 19.75 52.18 16.19
N LEU A 100 20.53 51.42 16.97
CA LEU A 100 20.46 49.96 16.98
C LEU A 100 19.10 49.46 17.48
N PHE A 101 18.55 50.08 18.52
CA PHE A 101 17.23 49.75 19.05
C PHE A 101 16.11 50.08 18.06
N GLU A 102 16.15 51.22 17.37
CA GLU A 102 15.19 51.55 16.31
C GLU A 102 15.26 50.57 15.13
N ALA A 103 16.46 50.11 14.76
CA ALA A 103 16.65 49.09 13.73
C ALA A 103 16.09 47.73 14.16
N ASP A 104 16.43 47.23 15.36
CA ASP A 104 15.91 45.96 15.90
C ASP A 104 14.38 46.01 16.06
N VAL A 105 13.83 47.10 16.59
CA VAL A 105 12.36 47.29 16.68
C VAL A 105 11.71 47.27 15.29
N THR A 106 12.34 47.86 14.27
CA THR A 106 11.83 47.82 12.90
C THR A 106 11.88 46.40 12.33
N GLU A 107 12.97 45.67 12.53
CA GLU A 107 13.13 44.27 12.12
C GLU A 107 12.10 43.36 12.80
N LYS A 108 11.89 43.50 14.13
CA LYS A 108 10.91 42.69 14.88
C LYS A 108 9.46 43.10 14.64
N GLN A 109 9.20 44.31 14.15
CA GLN A 109 7.87 44.76 13.73
C GLN A 109 7.57 44.42 12.26
N ASP A 110 8.57 44.04 11.47
CA ASP A 110 8.36 43.59 10.09
C ASP A 110 7.78 42.17 10.03
N ILE A 111 6.48 42.11 10.30
CA ILE A 111 5.67 40.89 10.17
C ILE A 111 5.31 40.58 8.70
N SER A 112 5.87 41.29 7.71
CA SER A 112 5.49 41.10 6.30
C SER A 112 5.78 39.68 5.81
N SER A 113 6.91 39.09 6.23
CA SER A 113 7.26 37.70 5.94
C SER A 113 6.26 36.70 6.55
N PHE A 114 5.80 36.94 7.77
CA PHE A 114 4.78 36.14 8.43
C PHE A 114 3.41 36.27 7.73
N LEU A 115 3.03 37.48 7.30
CA LEU A 115 1.79 37.68 6.56
C LEU A 115 1.81 36.97 5.19
N VAL A 116 2.94 37.02 4.47
CA VAL A 116 3.12 36.25 3.22
C VAL A 116 3.00 34.75 3.48
N ALA A 117 3.67 34.21 4.51
CA ALA A 117 3.56 32.79 4.86
C ALA A 117 2.12 32.37 5.24
N VAL A 118 1.35 33.26 5.88
CA VAL A 118 -0.07 33.04 6.17
C VAL A 118 -0.93 33.09 4.91
N GLU A 119 -0.64 33.97 3.95
CA GLU A 119 -1.33 34.01 2.66
C GLU A 119 -1.05 32.74 1.84
N GLU A 120 0.21 32.29 1.78
CA GLU A 120 0.63 31.03 1.13
C GLU A 120 -0.05 29.81 1.77
N PHE A 121 -0.06 29.71 3.09
CA PHE A 121 -0.73 28.62 3.81
C PHE A 121 -2.25 28.59 3.60
N ASN A 122 -2.92 29.75 3.53
CA ASN A 122 -4.34 29.80 3.21
C ASN A 122 -4.62 29.37 1.77
N ALA A 123 -3.78 29.75 0.80
CA ALA A 123 -3.89 29.30 -0.58
C ALA A 123 -3.68 27.78 -0.72
N GLU A 124 -2.77 27.19 0.07
CA GLU A 124 -2.58 25.74 0.14
C GLU A 124 -3.82 25.02 0.71
N ILE A 125 -4.45 25.57 1.76
CA ILE A 125 -5.72 25.05 2.30
C ILE A 125 -6.84 25.10 1.25
N GLU A 126 -6.97 26.20 0.49
CA GLU A 126 -7.97 26.31 -0.57
C GLU A 126 -7.71 25.28 -1.69
N ALA A 127 -6.47 25.13 -2.16
CA ALA A 127 -6.11 24.13 -3.17
C ALA A 127 -6.33 22.68 -2.71
N ALA A 128 -6.02 22.37 -1.44
CA ALA A 128 -6.31 21.07 -0.85
C ALA A 128 -7.81 20.80 -0.79
N ARG A 129 -8.62 21.81 -0.42
CA ARG A 129 -10.08 21.71 -0.40
C ARG A 129 -10.66 21.45 -1.78
N ASP A 130 -10.25 22.21 -2.79
CA ASP A 130 -10.72 22.03 -4.18
C ASP A 130 -10.40 20.61 -4.69
N THR A 131 -9.25 20.06 -4.27
CA THR A 131 -8.85 18.67 -4.58
C THR A 131 -9.78 17.65 -3.91
N PHE A 132 -10.18 17.86 -2.65
CA PHE A 132 -11.15 17.01 -1.95
C PHE A 132 -12.56 17.10 -2.54
N ASP A 133 -13.01 18.31 -2.90
CA ASP A 133 -14.33 18.53 -3.51
C ASP A 133 -14.40 17.89 -4.93
N ALA A 134 -13.28 17.89 -5.67
CA ALA A 134 -13.14 17.15 -6.94
C ALA A 134 -13.18 15.63 -6.73
N PHE A 135 -12.40 15.09 -5.78
CA PHE A 135 -12.42 13.65 -5.46
C PHE A 135 -13.80 13.19 -4.98
N GLY A 136 -14.50 13.98 -4.18
CA GLY A 136 -15.88 13.70 -3.76
C GLY A 136 -16.84 13.62 -4.94
N SER A 137 -16.69 14.53 -5.92
CA SER A 137 -17.50 14.53 -7.14
C SER A 137 -17.24 13.31 -8.03
N GLU A 138 -15.97 12.89 -8.17
CA GLU A 138 -15.60 11.66 -8.90
C GLU A 138 -16.10 10.39 -8.17
N PHE A 139 -16.02 10.37 -6.85
CA PHE A 139 -16.54 9.28 -6.02
C PHE A 139 -18.05 9.13 -6.16
N ASP A 140 -18.81 10.23 -6.03
CA ASP A 140 -20.28 10.20 -6.18
C ASP A 140 -20.69 9.73 -7.58
N ALA A 141 -20.01 10.17 -8.64
CA ALA A 141 -20.26 9.72 -10.01
C ALA A 141 -19.91 8.23 -10.22
N GLY A 142 -18.82 7.75 -9.61
CA GLY A 142 -18.46 6.33 -9.62
C GLY A 142 -19.46 5.46 -8.85
N VAL A 143 -19.99 5.95 -7.73
CA VAL A 143 -21.05 5.29 -6.97
C VAL A 143 -22.37 5.27 -7.75
N GLU A 144 -22.76 6.36 -8.42
CA GLU A 144 -23.93 6.39 -9.30
C GLU A 144 -23.80 5.37 -10.44
N GLN A 145 -22.63 5.28 -11.08
CA GLN A 145 -22.36 4.29 -12.14
C GLN A 145 -22.43 2.83 -11.62
N ILE A 146 -21.96 2.54 -10.41
CA ILE A 146 -22.04 1.20 -9.82
C ILE A 146 -23.47 0.87 -9.34
N GLN A 147 -24.23 1.88 -8.91
CA GLN A 147 -25.64 1.72 -8.53
C GLN A 147 -26.59 1.63 -9.74
N ASP A 148 -26.18 2.08 -10.92
CA ASP A 148 -26.94 1.94 -12.17
C ASP A 148 -26.94 0.48 -12.67
N ILE A 149 -27.73 -0.35 -11.98
CA ILE A 149 -28.01 -1.73 -12.36
C ILE A 149 -29.08 -1.84 -13.46
N SER A 150 -29.49 -0.74 -14.11
CA SER A 150 -30.57 -0.76 -15.11
C SER A 150 -30.25 -1.68 -16.29
N GLN A 151 -29.00 -1.68 -16.77
CA GLN A 151 -28.54 -2.58 -17.84
C GLN A 151 -28.61 -4.06 -17.43
N LEU A 152 -28.28 -4.38 -16.17
CA LEU A 152 -28.38 -5.74 -15.64
C LEU A 152 -29.85 -6.16 -15.51
N GLN A 153 -30.74 -5.26 -15.08
CA GLN A 153 -32.18 -5.51 -15.05
C GLN A 153 -32.73 -5.77 -16.45
N THR A 154 -32.38 -4.94 -17.44
CA THR A 154 -32.77 -5.16 -18.85
C THR A 154 -32.28 -6.51 -19.37
N ALA A 155 -31.03 -6.88 -19.12
CA ALA A 155 -30.49 -8.17 -19.55
C ALA A 155 -31.17 -9.38 -18.87
N ILE A 156 -31.65 -9.22 -17.63
CA ILE A 156 -32.45 -10.24 -16.94
C ILE A 156 -33.85 -10.34 -17.57
N GLU A 157 -34.51 -9.22 -17.84
CA GLU A 157 -35.83 -9.19 -18.50
C GLU A 157 -35.78 -9.82 -19.91
N GLU A 158 -34.75 -9.51 -20.71
CA GLU A 158 -34.52 -10.15 -22.02
C GLU A 158 -34.32 -11.67 -21.91
N LEU A 159 -33.56 -12.13 -20.90
CA LEU A 159 -33.33 -13.55 -20.66
C LEU A 159 -34.61 -14.28 -20.21
N GLU A 160 -35.44 -13.64 -19.38
CA GLU A 160 -36.75 -14.18 -18.97
C GLU A 160 -37.73 -14.28 -20.15
N GLU A 161 -37.70 -13.32 -21.09
CA GLU A 161 -38.49 -13.41 -22.33
C GLU A 161 -38.04 -14.59 -23.20
N GLU A 162 -36.74 -14.78 -23.41
CA GLU A 162 -36.23 -15.92 -24.20
C GLU A 162 -36.55 -17.28 -23.54
N PHE A 163 -36.44 -17.40 -22.21
CA PHE A 163 -36.87 -18.62 -21.51
C PHE A 163 -38.37 -18.87 -21.69
N THR A 164 -39.20 -17.83 -21.66
CA THR A 164 -40.64 -17.93 -21.90
C THR A 164 -40.92 -18.41 -23.32
N ARG A 165 -40.25 -17.81 -24.33
CA ARG A 165 -40.37 -18.19 -25.74
C ARG A 165 -39.95 -19.64 -26.00
N VAL A 166 -38.84 -20.08 -25.40
CA VAL A 166 -38.37 -21.48 -25.49
C VAL A 166 -39.38 -22.43 -24.85
N SER A 167 -39.92 -22.08 -23.67
CA SER A 167 -40.96 -22.86 -22.99
C SER A 167 -42.22 -23.03 -23.84
N ASP A 168 -42.68 -21.96 -24.50
CA ASP A 168 -43.83 -22.00 -25.42
C ASP A 168 -43.57 -22.91 -26.64
N VAL A 169 -42.37 -22.87 -27.22
CA VAL A 169 -41.97 -23.76 -28.33
C VAL A 169 -41.98 -25.23 -27.90
N PHE A 170 -41.43 -25.55 -26.71
CA PHE A 170 -41.52 -26.92 -26.16
C PHE A 170 -42.95 -27.34 -25.85
N GLY A 171 -43.80 -26.41 -25.38
CA GLY A 171 -45.22 -26.62 -25.17
C GLY A 171 -45.95 -26.99 -26.46
N GLN A 172 -45.70 -26.25 -27.54
CA GLN A 172 -46.26 -26.52 -28.88
C GLN A 172 -45.76 -27.85 -29.45
N TYR A 173 -44.45 -28.12 -29.37
CA TYR A 173 -43.88 -29.39 -29.82
C TYR A 173 -44.50 -30.59 -29.11
N ARG A 174 -44.73 -30.49 -27.79
CA ARG A 174 -45.38 -31.53 -27.00
C ARG A 174 -46.83 -31.80 -27.45
N ILE A 175 -47.57 -30.76 -27.88
CA ILE A 175 -48.94 -30.92 -28.39
C ILE A 175 -48.90 -31.66 -29.73
N VAL A 176 -48.10 -31.19 -30.69
CA VAL A 176 -47.96 -31.81 -32.01
C VAL A 176 -47.50 -33.27 -31.89
N PHE A 177 -46.49 -33.55 -31.06
CA PHE A 177 -46.02 -34.91 -30.82
C PHE A 177 -47.10 -35.83 -30.21
N ALA A 178 -47.98 -35.31 -29.36
CA ALA A 178 -49.10 -36.09 -28.83
C ALA A 178 -50.14 -36.39 -29.93
N GLU A 179 -50.47 -35.41 -30.78
CA GLU A 179 -51.37 -35.59 -31.93
C GLU A 179 -50.80 -36.60 -32.94
N ASP A 180 -49.50 -36.54 -33.25
CA ASP A 180 -48.80 -37.50 -34.12
C ASP A 180 -48.86 -38.93 -33.54
N VAL A 181 -48.65 -39.09 -32.23
CA VAL A 181 -48.73 -40.39 -31.55
C VAL A 181 -50.17 -40.93 -31.52
N GLU A 182 -51.18 -40.08 -31.32
CA GLU A 182 -52.59 -40.49 -31.41
C GLU A 182 -52.96 -40.91 -32.84
N SER A 183 -52.51 -40.15 -33.85
CA SER A 183 -52.69 -40.47 -35.27
C SER A 183 -52.06 -41.82 -35.64
N LEU A 184 -50.80 -42.05 -35.27
CA LEU A 184 -50.09 -43.31 -35.51
C LEU A 184 -50.77 -44.50 -34.82
N ASN A 185 -51.26 -44.33 -33.58
CA ASN A 185 -52.01 -45.38 -32.89
C ASN A 185 -53.33 -45.70 -33.60
N SER A 186 -54.03 -44.70 -34.15
CA SER A 186 -55.22 -44.92 -34.97
C SER A 186 -54.89 -45.71 -36.24
N GLU A 187 -53.82 -45.34 -36.96
CA GLU A 187 -53.38 -46.08 -38.16
C GLU A 187 -52.99 -47.53 -37.83
N ILE A 188 -52.32 -47.77 -36.70
CA ILE A 188 -52.00 -49.12 -36.23
C ILE A 188 -53.26 -49.94 -35.96
N ILE A 189 -54.30 -49.35 -35.35
CA ILE A 189 -55.59 -50.03 -35.12
C ILE A 189 -56.28 -50.35 -36.45
N ASP A 190 -56.37 -49.38 -37.37
CA ASP A 190 -56.96 -49.59 -38.70
C ASP A 190 -56.23 -50.71 -39.47
N LYS A 191 -54.90 -50.79 -39.36
CA LYS A 191 -54.08 -51.86 -39.96
C LYS A 191 -54.26 -53.22 -39.27
N GLN A 192 -54.48 -53.26 -37.96
CA GLN A 192 -54.81 -54.49 -37.25
C GLN A 192 -56.18 -55.03 -37.65
N ASP A 193 -57.17 -54.15 -37.84
CA ASP A 193 -58.50 -54.52 -38.32
C ASP A 193 -58.47 -55.00 -39.78
N GLU A 194 -57.77 -54.31 -40.68
CA GLU A 194 -57.53 -54.75 -42.07
C GLU A 194 -56.86 -56.13 -42.12
N PHE A 195 -55.86 -56.36 -41.27
CA PHE A 195 -55.21 -57.67 -41.16
C PHE A 195 -56.13 -58.75 -40.58
N SER A 196 -56.98 -58.42 -39.59
CA SER A 196 -57.96 -59.37 -39.05
C SER A 196 -58.98 -59.78 -40.11
N ILE A 197 -59.50 -58.83 -40.89
CA ILE A 197 -60.41 -59.10 -42.02
C ILE A 197 -59.72 -59.99 -43.07
N THR A 198 -58.46 -59.70 -43.39
CA THR A 198 -57.66 -60.48 -44.35
C THR A 198 -57.40 -61.91 -43.84
N ARG A 199 -57.11 -62.08 -42.54
CA ARG A 199 -56.98 -63.39 -41.90
C ARG A 199 -58.29 -64.16 -41.95
N ASP A 200 -59.41 -63.53 -41.60
CA ASP A 200 -60.70 -64.20 -41.47
C ASP A 200 -61.24 -64.63 -42.84
N THR A 201 -61.10 -63.78 -43.87
CA THR A 201 -61.39 -64.15 -45.27
C THR A 201 -60.48 -65.27 -45.79
N PHE A 202 -59.21 -65.33 -45.39
CA PHE A 202 -58.33 -66.46 -45.72
C PHE A 202 -58.75 -67.76 -45.01
N VAL A 203 -59.22 -67.69 -43.76
CA VAL A 203 -59.76 -68.84 -43.03
C VAL A 203 -61.05 -69.35 -43.70
N GLU A 204 -61.96 -68.46 -44.09
CA GLU A 204 -63.16 -68.80 -44.86
C GLU A 204 -62.80 -69.43 -46.21
N TYR A 205 -61.84 -68.86 -46.95
CA TYR A 205 -61.36 -69.43 -48.21
C TYR A 205 -60.78 -70.84 -48.02
N ARG A 206 -59.93 -71.03 -47.00
CA ARG A 206 -59.34 -72.35 -46.72
C ARG A 206 -60.41 -73.37 -46.36
N GLN A 207 -61.34 -73.03 -45.47
CA GLN A 207 -62.45 -73.91 -45.13
C GLN A 207 -63.26 -74.27 -46.38
N ARG A 208 -63.59 -73.28 -47.22
CA ARG A 208 -64.31 -73.52 -48.47
C ARG A 208 -63.52 -74.43 -49.43
N PHE A 209 -62.21 -74.25 -49.54
CA PHE A 209 -61.35 -75.11 -50.36
C PHE A 209 -61.35 -76.56 -49.84
N ASP A 210 -61.23 -76.74 -48.52
CA ASP A 210 -61.26 -78.05 -47.89
C ASP A 210 -62.64 -78.73 -48.06
N ASP A 211 -63.74 -78.00 -47.82
CA ASP A 211 -65.12 -78.50 -47.87
C ASP A 211 -65.64 -78.73 -49.31
N GLU A 212 -65.33 -77.84 -50.27
CA GLU A 212 -65.86 -77.91 -51.64
C GLU A 212 -64.95 -78.65 -52.65
N LEU A 213 -63.65 -78.73 -52.42
CA LEU A 213 -62.69 -79.33 -53.37
C LEU A 213 -61.97 -80.54 -52.79
N VAL A 214 -61.37 -80.43 -51.59
CA VAL A 214 -60.58 -81.53 -51.01
C VAL A 214 -61.47 -82.69 -50.57
N ALA A 215 -62.48 -82.44 -49.74
CA ALA A 215 -63.34 -83.50 -49.22
C ALA A 215 -64.10 -84.28 -50.31
N PRO A 216 -64.68 -83.65 -51.36
CA PRO A 216 -65.31 -84.38 -52.46
C PRO A 216 -64.29 -85.14 -53.34
N MET A 217 -63.07 -84.62 -53.50
CA MET A 217 -62.01 -85.33 -54.23
C MET A 217 -61.53 -86.56 -53.46
N LEU A 218 -61.37 -86.48 -52.14
CA LEU A 218 -61.07 -87.63 -51.28
C LEU A 218 -62.19 -88.65 -51.29
N ALA A 219 -63.46 -88.23 -51.16
CA ALA A 219 -64.60 -89.15 -51.27
C ALA A 219 -64.67 -89.86 -52.64
N SER A 220 -64.32 -89.16 -53.73
CA SER A 220 -64.22 -89.79 -55.06
C SER A 220 -63.04 -90.77 -55.17
N ILE A 221 -61.98 -90.61 -54.38
CA ILE A 221 -60.88 -91.57 -54.29
C ILE A 221 -61.34 -92.80 -53.50
N ASP A 222 -62.01 -92.60 -52.36
CA ASP A 222 -62.59 -93.68 -51.55
C ASP A 222 -63.62 -94.52 -52.34
N ASP A 223 -64.47 -93.87 -53.15
CA ASP A 223 -65.41 -94.53 -54.07
C ASP A 223 -64.69 -95.38 -55.14
N VAL A 224 -63.59 -94.85 -55.70
CA VAL A 224 -62.77 -95.57 -56.69
C VAL A 224 -62.03 -96.73 -56.05
N GLU A 225 -61.47 -96.56 -54.85
CA GLU A 225 -60.82 -97.65 -54.12
C GLU A 225 -61.84 -98.73 -53.76
N SER A 226 -63.02 -98.35 -53.28
CA SER A 226 -64.13 -99.27 -53.01
C SER A 226 -64.55 -100.04 -54.27
N ALA A 227 -64.64 -99.38 -55.42
CA ALA A 227 -64.93 -100.02 -56.70
C ALA A 227 -63.80 -100.97 -57.15
N MET A 228 -62.53 -100.63 -56.90
CA MET A 228 -61.41 -101.54 -57.14
C MET A 228 -61.43 -102.75 -56.21
N GLN A 229 -61.78 -102.58 -54.93
CA GLN A 229 -61.91 -103.67 -53.97
C GLN A 229 -63.06 -104.61 -54.37
N ILE A 230 -64.22 -104.07 -54.77
CA ILE A 230 -65.34 -104.85 -55.32
C ILE A 230 -64.90 -105.64 -56.57
N MET A 231 -64.21 -104.99 -57.52
CA MET A 231 -63.70 -105.66 -58.72
C MET A 231 -62.69 -106.77 -58.40
N GLN A 232 -61.82 -106.56 -57.40
CA GLN A 232 -60.90 -107.60 -56.93
C GLN A 232 -61.64 -108.77 -56.29
N ASP A 233 -62.68 -108.53 -55.51
CA ASP A 233 -63.49 -109.58 -54.89
C ASP A 233 -64.35 -110.34 -55.91
N GLU A 234 -64.93 -109.66 -56.90
CA GLU A 234 -65.58 -110.30 -58.06
C GLU A 234 -64.58 -111.15 -58.86
N PHE A 235 -63.33 -110.70 -59.01
CA PHE A 235 -62.27 -111.48 -59.67
C PHE A 235 -61.86 -112.70 -58.85
N ARG A 236 -61.68 -112.56 -57.53
CA ARG A 236 -61.41 -113.67 -56.59
C ARG A 236 -62.58 -114.66 -56.54
N GLU A 237 -63.82 -114.19 -56.61
CA GLU A 237 -65.00 -115.05 -56.70
C GLU A 237 -65.07 -115.77 -58.05
N THR A 238 -64.76 -115.09 -59.15
CA THR A 238 -64.68 -115.69 -60.49
C THR A 238 -63.58 -116.75 -60.55
N GLU A 239 -62.40 -116.48 -59.98
CA GLU A 239 -61.30 -117.44 -59.83
C GLU A 239 -61.71 -118.64 -58.97
N ARG A 240 -62.37 -118.40 -57.83
CA ARG A 240 -62.92 -119.47 -56.97
C ARG A 240 -63.94 -120.33 -57.71
N ASN A 241 -64.86 -119.71 -58.45
CA ASN A 241 -65.86 -120.39 -59.28
C ASN A 241 -65.21 -121.14 -60.45
N PHE A 242 -64.10 -120.63 -60.99
CA PHE A 242 -63.30 -121.33 -62.00
C PHE A 242 -62.57 -122.55 -61.42
N GLU A 243 -61.99 -122.46 -60.22
CA GLU A 243 -61.40 -123.62 -59.52
C GLU A 243 -62.46 -124.64 -59.09
N ILE A 244 -63.67 -124.21 -58.71
CA ILE A 244 -64.82 -125.10 -58.49
C ILE A 244 -65.21 -125.80 -59.81
N TYR A 245 -65.40 -125.05 -60.90
CA TYR A 245 -65.70 -125.58 -62.23
C TYR A 245 -64.64 -126.58 -62.70
N LYS A 246 -63.35 -126.26 -62.52
CA LYS A 246 -62.21 -127.14 -62.80
C LYS A 246 -62.26 -128.41 -61.96
N THR A 247 -62.64 -128.32 -60.68
CA THR A 247 -62.82 -129.47 -59.78
C THR A 247 -64.01 -130.35 -60.18
N GLU A 248 -65.14 -129.76 -60.60
CA GLU A 248 -66.33 -130.49 -61.05
C GLU A 248 -66.17 -131.09 -62.46
N PHE A 249 -65.59 -130.34 -63.40
CA PHE A 249 -65.46 -130.72 -64.81
C PHE A 249 -64.36 -131.77 -65.04
N TYR A 250 -63.23 -131.69 -64.31
CA TYR A 250 -62.14 -132.66 -64.44
C TYR A 250 -62.24 -133.86 -63.48
N GLY A 251 -63.06 -133.78 -62.43
CA GLY A 251 -63.35 -134.89 -61.53
C GLY A 251 -62.23 -135.21 -60.55
N ARG A 252 -62.54 -135.08 -59.25
CA ARG A 252 -61.68 -135.36 -58.07
C ARG A 252 -60.58 -136.41 -58.31
N GLN A 253 -59.32 -135.97 -58.26
CA GLN A 253 -58.16 -136.82 -57.98
C GLN A 253 -57.63 -136.55 -56.56
N GLU A 254 -57.31 -137.60 -55.82
CA GLU A 254 -56.82 -137.52 -54.45
C GLU A 254 -55.29 -137.34 -54.36
N ALA A 255 -54.85 -136.61 -53.32
CA ALA A 255 -53.59 -136.72 -52.57
C ALA A 255 -52.26 -137.08 -53.27
N SER A 256 -51.28 -136.15 -53.22
CA SER A 256 -49.93 -136.39 -52.66
C SER A 256 -49.10 -135.08 -52.62
N THR A 257 -48.83 -134.46 -51.46
CA THR A 257 -47.70 -134.62 -50.49
C THR A 257 -46.41 -133.81 -50.80
N GLU A 258 -46.01 -132.96 -49.83
CA GLU A 258 -44.65 -132.46 -49.47
C GLU A 258 -43.69 -131.78 -50.48
N SER A 259 -43.38 -130.49 -50.22
CA SER A 259 -42.07 -130.01 -49.72
C SER A 259 -42.11 -128.46 -49.64
N GLN A 260 -42.16 -127.81 -48.48
CA GLN A 260 -41.04 -127.42 -47.59
C GLN A 260 -40.05 -126.40 -48.20
N GLY A 261 -39.85 -125.26 -47.51
CA GLY A 261 -39.02 -124.11 -47.93
C GLY A 261 -39.78 -122.78 -47.78
N GLN A 262 -40.01 -122.26 -46.57
CA GLN A 262 -39.07 -121.61 -45.64
C GLN A 262 -38.77 -120.15 -46.02
N ALA A 263 -38.89 -119.28 -45.01
CA ALA A 263 -38.82 -117.83 -45.11
C ALA A 263 -37.43 -117.26 -45.47
N GLU A 264 -37.46 -116.17 -46.24
CA GLU A 264 -36.60 -114.97 -46.15
C GLU A 264 -37.52 -113.81 -46.61
N SER A 265 -37.72 -112.69 -45.89
CA SER A 265 -36.80 -111.77 -45.21
C SER A 265 -36.14 -110.75 -46.14
N ALA A 266 -36.09 -109.52 -45.64
CA ALA A 266 -35.32 -108.36 -46.12
C ALA A 266 -35.83 -107.59 -47.36
N GLU A 267 -36.05 -106.30 -47.09
CA GLU A 267 -35.52 -105.15 -47.84
C GLU A 267 -35.90 -104.99 -49.32
N ASP A 268 -36.83 -104.06 -49.58
CA ASP A 268 -37.02 -103.44 -50.89
C ASP A 268 -36.73 -101.93 -50.80
N VAL A 269 -35.53 -101.57 -51.28
CA VAL A 269 -35.14 -100.28 -51.88
C VAL A 269 -35.16 -99.02 -50.99
N GLU A 270 -34.03 -98.81 -50.30
CA GLU A 270 -33.35 -97.50 -50.38
C GLU A 270 -32.49 -97.46 -51.66
N SER A 271 -32.85 -96.58 -52.60
CA SER A 271 -32.04 -96.16 -53.76
C SER A 271 -32.73 -94.96 -54.41
N SER A 272 -32.06 -93.91 -54.89
CA SER A 272 -30.61 -93.70 -55.05
C SER A 272 -30.23 -92.20 -54.99
N GLU A 273 -28.91 -91.95 -54.88
CA GLU A 273 -28.16 -90.75 -55.34
C GLU A 273 -28.55 -89.37 -54.76
N GLU A 274 -27.78 -88.79 -53.84
CA GLU A 274 -26.48 -88.11 -54.08
C GLU A 274 -26.53 -86.97 -55.13
N THR A 275 -26.43 -85.71 -54.67
CA THR A 275 -25.28 -84.87 -55.06
C THR A 275 -25.02 -83.78 -54.02
N GLU A 276 -23.75 -83.54 -53.69
CA GLU A 276 -23.32 -82.29 -53.05
C GLU A 276 -23.35 -81.14 -54.07
N GLU A 277 -23.71 -79.91 -53.67
CA GLU A 277 -22.97 -78.74 -54.17
C GLU A 277 -23.01 -77.53 -53.23
N LYS A 278 -21.98 -76.69 -53.33
CA LYS A 278 -21.77 -75.48 -52.52
C LYS A 278 -22.25 -74.25 -53.30
N SER A 279 -22.91 -73.31 -52.63
CA SER A 279 -22.85 -71.87 -52.90
C SER A 279 -23.35 -71.15 -51.65
N SER A 280 -22.71 -70.18 -50.98
CA SER A 280 -21.72 -69.13 -51.29
C SER A 280 -22.20 -68.01 -52.23
N LEU A 281 -22.04 -66.77 -51.75
CA LEU A 281 -22.37 -65.47 -52.38
C LEU A 281 -23.88 -65.19 -52.48
N GLU A 282 -24.40 -64.02 -52.06
CA GLU A 282 -24.16 -62.64 -52.58
C GLU A 282 -24.58 -62.52 -54.07
N THR A 283 -25.22 -61.46 -54.57
CA THR A 283 -25.67 -60.16 -54.02
C THR A 283 -27.23 -60.12 -53.98
N ASP A 284 -28.03 -59.04 -53.99
CA ASP A 284 -27.80 -57.59 -54.17
C ASP A 284 -28.95 -56.72 -53.61
N PHE A 285 -28.62 -55.51 -53.13
CA PHE A 285 -29.30 -54.25 -53.49
C PHE A 285 -28.43 -53.05 -53.08
N ALA A 286 -27.34 -52.85 -53.82
CA ALA A 286 -26.48 -51.69 -53.74
C ALA A 286 -27.21 -50.40 -54.21
N GLU A 287 -26.91 -49.30 -53.50
CA GLU A 287 -26.51 -47.98 -54.04
C GLU A 287 -27.53 -47.20 -54.91
N ASN A 288 -27.59 -45.86 -54.86
CA ASN A 288 -26.47 -44.96 -55.12
C ASN A 288 -26.79 -43.48 -54.80
N SER A 289 -25.73 -42.66 -54.81
CA SER A 289 -25.68 -41.21 -55.09
C SER A 289 -25.98 -40.31 -53.86
N GLU A 290 -24.95 -39.82 -53.16
CA GLU A 290 -24.15 -38.59 -53.47
C GLU A 290 -24.93 -37.29 -53.16
N SER A 291 -24.36 -36.19 -52.65
CA SER A 291 -22.96 -35.75 -52.74
C SER A 291 -22.57 -34.72 -51.66
N GLN A 292 -21.25 -34.57 -51.46
CA GLN A 292 -20.53 -33.34 -51.04
C GLN A 292 -20.69 -32.84 -49.57
N GLY A 293 -19.61 -32.42 -48.89
CA GLY A 293 -18.23 -32.37 -49.39
C GLY A 293 -17.17 -32.16 -48.32
N GLU A 294 -15.93 -32.42 -48.73
CA GLU A 294 -14.71 -32.13 -47.98
C GLU A 294 -14.50 -30.62 -47.84
N ILE A 295 -13.86 -30.20 -46.75
CA ILE A 295 -12.75 -29.24 -46.81
C ILE A 295 -11.73 -29.66 -45.75
N SER A 296 -10.53 -29.95 -46.22
CA SER A 296 -9.30 -29.97 -45.44
C SER A 296 -8.33 -29.07 -46.18
N THR A 297 -7.79 -28.05 -45.51
CA THR A 297 -6.65 -27.28 -46.01
C THR A 297 -5.71 -26.97 -44.86
N GLU A 298 -4.43 -27.20 -45.14
CA GLU A 298 -3.31 -27.07 -44.23
C GLU A 298 -2.91 -25.61 -43.94
N SER A 299 -2.19 -25.45 -42.82
CA SER A 299 -0.97 -24.66 -42.61
C SER A 299 -0.60 -23.47 -43.53
N GLU A 300 -0.32 -22.34 -42.88
CA GLU A 300 0.90 -21.51 -43.02
C GLU A 300 0.94 -20.62 -41.76
N GLU A 301 1.77 -20.89 -40.75
CA GLU A 301 3.19 -20.54 -40.59
C GLU A 301 3.60 -19.07 -40.82
N THR A 302 4.29 -18.53 -39.81
CA THR A 302 5.21 -17.37 -39.84
C THR A 302 4.69 -15.97 -40.24
N GLU A 303 4.75 -15.04 -39.28
CA GLU A 303 5.82 -14.03 -39.38
C GLU A 303 6.38 -13.67 -37.98
N LYS A 304 7.70 -13.52 -37.90
CA LYS A 304 8.50 -13.05 -36.76
C LYS A 304 9.34 -11.86 -37.28
N THR A 305 9.98 -11.12 -36.38
CA THR A 305 10.93 -9.98 -36.59
C THR A 305 10.17 -8.64 -36.48
N GLU A 306 10.27 -7.85 -35.40
CA GLU A 306 11.45 -7.05 -34.93
C GLU A 306 11.86 -5.96 -35.95
N PRO A 307 12.52 -4.82 -35.58
CA PRO A 307 13.07 -4.42 -34.27
C PRO A 307 12.79 -2.94 -33.84
N SER A 308 13.42 -2.54 -32.72
CA SER A 308 13.97 -1.21 -32.31
C SER A 308 13.42 0.12 -32.86
N THR A 309 13.20 1.07 -31.95
CA THR A 309 14.18 2.14 -31.58
C THR A 309 13.70 2.79 -30.27
N GLU A 310 14.45 2.83 -29.17
CA GLU A 310 15.64 3.66 -28.88
C GLU A 310 15.39 5.17 -28.94
N THR A 311 15.37 5.81 -27.76
CA THR A 311 15.89 7.15 -27.37
C THR A 311 15.74 7.16 -25.83
N GLU A 312 16.81 7.08 -25.01
CA GLU A 312 17.53 8.20 -24.36
C GLU A 312 16.59 9.14 -23.56
N GLU A 313 16.88 9.66 -22.36
CA GLU A 313 18.02 9.65 -21.43
C GLU A 313 17.51 10.20 -20.07
N GLY A 314 18.30 10.17 -18.99
CA GLY A 314 17.97 10.81 -17.69
C GLY A 314 17.86 9.81 -16.53
N GLU A 315 18.94 9.57 -15.78
CA GLU A 315 19.32 10.26 -14.53
C GLU A 315 18.44 9.80 -13.33
N GLU A 316 18.97 8.98 -12.40
CA GLU A 316 19.93 9.39 -11.35
C GLU A 316 19.40 10.59 -10.54
N ALA A 317 18.50 10.31 -9.60
CA ALA A 317 18.10 11.27 -8.56
C ALA A 317 17.78 10.53 -7.25
N GLU A 318 18.83 10.06 -6.57
CA GLU A 318 18.78 9.96 -5.12
C GLU A 318 18.44 11.35 -4.56
N GLN A 319 17.27 11.51 -3.94
CA GLN A 319 16.98 12.68 -3.10
C GLN A 319 16.56 12.24 -1.71
N SER A 320 17.60 12.05 -0.90
CA SER A 320 17.66 12.34 0.52
C SER A 320 16.69 13.45 0.92
N ALA A 321 15.62 13.11 1.62
CA ALA A 321 14.87 14.06 2.44
C ALA A 321 15.66 14.28 3.73
N GLU A 322 16.69 15.13 3.65
CA GLU A 322 17.48 15.60 4.78
C GLU A 322 16.59 16.52 5.65
N ILE A 323 15.98 15.95 6.70
CA ILE A 323 15.22 16.73 7.67
C ILE A 323 16.22 17.33 8.67
N GLU A 324 16.69 18.54 8.37
CA GLU A 324 17.56 19.35 9.22
C GLU A 324 16.82 19.76 10.52
N SER A 325 16.84 18.89 11.53
CA SER A 325 16.34 19.20 12.87
C SER A 325 17.41 19.92 13.70
N VAL A 326 17.22 21.22 13.86
CA VAL A 326 18.14 22.10 14.61
C VAL A 326 18.23 21.73 16.09
N GLU A 327 19.42 21.28 16.48
CA GLU A 327 20.17 21.58 17.71
C GLU A 327 19.39 21.93 18.99
N VAL A 328 19.28 20.97 19.92
CA VAL A 328 19.24 21.27 21.37
C VAL A 328 19.98 20.20 22.19
N GLY A 329 21.08 20.59 22.85
CA GLY A 329 21.46 20.03 24.16
C GLY A 329 22.47 18.88 24.20
N GLU A 330 23.68 19.20 24.67
CA GLU A 330 24.78 18.30 25.05
C GLU A 330 24.39 17.02 25.83
N VAL A 331 24.86 15.84 25.38
CA VAL A 331 25.48 14.82 26.26
C VAL A 331 26.63 14.13 25.52
N SER A 332 27.78 14.04 26.18
CA SER A 332 29.00 13.39 25.68
C SER A 332 29.00 11.88 25.92
N THR A 333 29.18 11.08 24.85
CA THR A 333 29.78 9.74 24.95
C THR A 333 30.48 9.33 23.65
N LEU A 334 31.68 8.76 23.78
CA LEU A 334 32.45 8.16 22.69
C LEU A 334 31.72 6.93 22.13
N ILE A 335 31.69 6.79 20.80
CA ILE A 335 31.35 5.54 20.12
C ILE A 335 32.48 5.23 19.15
N GLU A 336 33.11 4.07 19.35
CA GLU A 336 34.12 3.50 18.46
C GLU A 336 33.44 2.75 17.31
N GLU A 337 34.10 2.67 16.15
CA GLU A 337 33.65 1.85 15.02
C GLU A 337 33.77 0.36 15.38
N GLU A 338 32.65 -0.35 15.49
CA GLU A 338 32.62 -1.81 15.35
C GLU A 338 31.48 -2.18 14.40
N THR A 339 31.84 -2.77 13.27
CA THR A 339 30.91 -3.40 12.32
C THR A 339 30.39 -4.70 12.91
N ASP A 340 29.09 -4.78 13.20
CA ASP A 340 28.47 -6.03 13.68
C ASP A 340 27.31 -6.45 12.76
N GLU A 341 27.59 -7.44 11.90
CA GLU A 341 26.61 -8.15 11.09
C GLU A 341 25.79 -9.08 12.01
N ASN A 342 24.84 -8.51 12.77
CA ASN A 342 23.95 -9.29 13.64
C ASN A 342 22.54 -9.37 13.04
N GLU A 343 22.19 -10.56 12.55
CA GLU A 343 20.87 -10.89 12.00
C GLU A 343 19.79 -10.72 13.07
N ALA A 344 18.84 -9.81 12.85
CA ALA A 344 17.81 -9.44 13.83
C ALA A 344 16.64 -10.45 13.90
N GLU A 345 16.93 -11.73 14.15
CA GLU A 345 15.93 -12.81 14.20
C GLU A 345 15.00 -12.75 15.44
N ASP A 346 15.34 -11.94 16.45
CA ASP A 346 14.66 -11.87 17.77
C ASP A 346 13.64 -10.71 17.93
N MET A 347 13.14 -10.10 16.84
CA MET A 347 12.14 -9.02 16.94
C MET A 347 10.68 -9.51 16.82
N VAL A 348 9.90 -9.23 17.87
CA VAL A 348 8.47 -9.55 17.98
C VAL A 348 7.63 -8.38 17.46
N ARG A 349 6.63 -8.66 16.63
CA ARG A 349 5.66 -7.65 16.18
C ARG A 349 4.49 -7.55 17.15
N CYS A 350 4.15 -6.34 17.60
CA CYS A 350 2.89 -6.09 18.30
C CYS A 350 1.74 -6.26 17.30
N GLN A 351 0.74 -7.08 17.63
CA GLN A 351 -0.38 -7.39 16.75
C GLN A 351 -1.45 -6.28 16.72
N ILE A 352 -1.35 -5.29 17.60
CA ILE A 352 -2.30 -4.17 17.71
C ILE A 352 -1.81 -2.96 16.88
N CYS A 353 -0.56 -2.51 17.06
CA CYS A 353 0.01 -1.38 16.32
C CYS A 353 0.87 -1.77 15.11
N GLY A 354 1.33 -3.03 15.02
CA GLY A 354 2.20 -3.49 13.92
C GLY A 354 3.67 -3.09 14.04
N GLU A 355 4.10 -2.45 15.14
CA GLU A 355 5.49 -2.09 15.42
C GLU A 355 6.32 -3.30 15.87
N GLN A 356 7.65 -3.23 15.71
CA GLN A 356 8.59 -4.29 16.07
C GLN A 356 9.34 -3.95 17.37
N TYR A 357 9.42 -4.93 18.27
CA TYR A 357 10.02 -4.80 19.61
C TYR A 357 10.85 -6.04 19.94
N GLN A 358 11.97 -5.89 20.67
CA GLN A 358 12.72 -7.03 21.20
C GLN A 358 11.92 -7.85 22.24
N ALA A 359 10.98 -7.21 22.93
CA ALA A 359 9.95 -7.84 23.73
C ALA A 359 8.82 -6.85 23.94
N ILE A 360 7.57 -7.31 23.90
CA ILE A 360 6.42 -6.48 24.25
C ILE A 360 6.39 -6.35 25.78
N THR A 361 6.16 -5.14 26.29
CA THR A 361 6.20 -4.80 27.72
C THR A 361 4.88 -4.20 28.19
N GLU A 362 4.58 -4.31 29.49
CA GLU A 362 3.34 -3.78 30.08
C GLU A 362 3.07 -2.29 29.75
N PRO A 363 4.05 -1.36 29.80
CA PRO A 363 3.81 0.04 29.46
C PRO A 363 3.37 0.27 28.01
N HIS A 364 3.76 -0.60 27.07
CA HIS A 364 3.28 -0.55 25.69
C HIS A 364 1.85 -1.08 25.60
N LEU A 365 1.50 -2.17 26.28
CA LEU A 365 0.13 -2.70 26.28
C LEU A 365 -0.86 -1.72 26.93
N GLN A 366 -0.42 -0.93 27.90
CA GLN A 366 -1.22 0.17 28.47
C GLN A 366 -1.61 1.26 27.47
N THR A 367 -0.87 1.47 26.36
CA THR A 367 -1.30 2.42 25.30
C THR A 367 -2.40 1.84 24.41
N HIS A 368 -2.69 0.55 24.56
CA HIS A 368 -3.78 -0.17 23.89
C HIS A 368 -4.92 -0.55 24.85
N ASP A 369 -4.94 0.02 26.07
CA ASP A 369 -5.90 -0.31 27.15
C ASP A 369 -5.97 -1.82 27.48
N MET A 370 -4.87 -2.56 27.28
CA MET A 370 -4.77 -4.00 27.54
C MET A 370 -3.72 -4.35 28.60
N SER A 371 -3.99 -5.38 29.39
CA SER A 371 -3.00 -6.01 30.27
C SER A 371 -2.18 -7.08 29.55
N VAL A 372 -1.03 -7.43 30.14
CA VAL A 372 -0.19 -8.59 29.74
C VAL A 372 -1.00 -9.89 29.69
N GLN A 373 -2.04 -10.00 30.51
CA GLN A 373 -2.84 -11.22 30.64
C GLN A 373 -3.90 -11.30 29.53
N GLU A 374 -4.63 -10.21 29.26
CA GLU A 374 -5.57 -10.10 28.14
C GLU A 374 -4.87 -10.27 26.78
N TYR A 375 -3.64 -9.74 26.63
CA TYR A 375 -2.87 -9.91 25.40
C TYR A 375 -2.48 -11.38 25.14
N ARG A 376 -2.19 -12.16 26.20
CA ARG A 376 -1.93 -13.61 26.06
C ARG A 376 -3.20 -14.42 25.79
N GLU A 377 -4.34 -14.00 26.32
CA GLU A 377 -5.63 -14.64 26.06
C GLU A 377 -6.08 -14.43 24.60
N GLU A 378 -5.84 -13.24 24.02
CA GLU A 378 -6.22 -12.91 22.65
C GLU A 378 -5.21 -13.43 21.59
N PHE A 379 -3.90 -13.27 21.82
CA PHE A 379 -2.85 -13.57 20.83
C PHE A 379 -2.04 -14.84 21.10
N GLY A 380 -2.34 -15.57 22.18
CA GLY A 380 -1.71 -16.84 22.53
C GLY A 380 -0.63 -16.74 23.62
N GLU A 381 -0.43 -17.85 24.34
CA GLU A 381 0.49 -17.92 25.49
C GLU A 381 1.98 -17.89 25.09
N ASP A 382 2.29 -18.20 23.82
CA ASP A 382 3.65 -18.26 23.25
C ASP A 382 4.24 -16.89 22.84
N VAL A 383 3.53 -15.76 23.06
CA VAL A 383 4.07 -14.43 22.74
C VAL A 383 5.21 -14.07 23.71
N PRO A 384 6.39 -13.62 23.23
CA PRO A 384 7.48 -13.15 24.09
C PRO A 384 7.16 -11.80 24.76
N LEU A 385 6.45 -11.88 25.89
CA LEU A 385 6.18 -10.75 26.78
C LEU A 385 7.19 -10.73 27.93
N ARG A 386 7.80 -9.57 28.20
CA ARG A 386 8.51 -9.35 29.47
C ARG A 386 7.53 -8.94 30.57
N PRO A 387 7.74 -9.42 31.82
CA PRO A 387 6.95 -9.03 32.98
C PRO A 387 7.25 -7.60 33.44
#